data_AF-A0A939A8F9-F1
#
_entry.id   AF-A0A939A8F9-F1
#
_cell.length_a   1.000
_cell.length_b   1.000
_cell.length_c   1.000
_cell.angle_alpha   90.00
_cell.angle_beta   90.00
_cell.angle_gamma   90.00
#
_symmetry.space_group_name_H-M   'P 1'
#
loop_
_entity.id
_entity.type
_entity.pdbx_description
1 polymer ?
#
loop_
_entity_poly.entity_id
_entity_poly.type
_entity_poly.pdbx_seq_one_letter_code
_entity_poly.pdbx_strand_id
1 'polypeptide(L)'
;MERERNRKAKGQNCFRCGKALLPGSLTYVTQIKIFAGFDGILLEPEEGVDQQLKQLLKQVEESNPKDLEKEVYQKFHLILCKSCRDRLVGEIEHPWGRPGRFIH
;
A
#
# COMPACT_ATOMS: atom_id res chain seq x y z
N MET A 1 -10.64 27.78 19.22
CA MET A 1 -11.30 26.47 19.03
C MET A 1 -12.36 26.51 17.92
N GLU A 2 -12.10 27.21 16.82
CA GLU A 2 -13.11 27.46 15.75
C GLU A 2 -12.53 27.34 14.34
N ARG A 3 -11.33 26.77 14.22
CA ARG A 3 -10.64 26.53 12.94
C ARG A 3 -10.84 25.12 12.39
N GLU A 4 -11.48 24.23 13.15
CA GLU A 4 -11.66 22.81 12.79
C GLU A 4 -13.01 22.52 12.10
N ARG A 5 -13.97 23.45 12.11
CA ARG A 5 -15.32 23.23 11.57
C ARG A 5 -15.48 23.48 10.06
N ASN A 6 -14.47 23.99 9.36
CA ASN A 6 -14.66 24.51 8.00
C ASN A 6 -13.66 23.99 6.95
N ARG A 7 -13.21 22.74 7.07
CA ARG A 7 -12.86 21.96 5.86
C ARG A 7 -14.17 21.52 5.23
N LYS A 8 -14.80 22.41 4.46
CA LYS A 8 -15.88 22.11 3.49
C LYS A 8 -15.75 20.66 3.05
N ALA A 9 -16.77 19.85 3.30
CA ALA A 9 -16.82 18.45 2.93
C ALA A 9 -16.69 18.32 1.41
N LYS A 10 -15.46 18.40 0.92
CA LYS A 10 -15.11 18.11 -0.47
C LYS A 10 -15.48 16.65 -0.63
N GLY A 11 -16.43 16.37 -1.51
CA GLY A 11 -16.77 14.99 -1.87
C GLY A 11 -15.47 14.22 -2.12
N GLN A 12 -15.33 13.06 -1.49
CA GLN A 12 -14.16 12.22 -1.69
C GLN A 12 -14.37 11.44 -2.97
N ASN A 13 -13.33 11.17 -3.75
CA ASN A 13 -13.48 10.31 -4.91
C ASN A 13 -13.08 8.89 -4.54
N CYS A 14 -13.82 7.91 -5.03
CA CYS A 14 -13.41 6.52 -4.95
C CYS A 14 -12.05 6.37 -5.65
N PHE A 15 -11.05 5.86 -4.94
CA PHE A 15 -9.69 5.71 -5.45
C PHE A 15 -9.62 4.83 -6.70
N ARG A 16 -10.49 3.81 -6.81
CA ARG A 16 -10.46 2.83 -7.90
C ARG A 16 -11.25 3.24 -9.13
N CYS A 17 -12.47 3.78 -8.96
CA CYS A 17 -13.35 4.11 -10.09
C CYS A 17 -13.57 5.61 -10.32
N GLY A 18 -13.00 6.47 -9.48
CA GLY A 18 -13.14 7.93 -9.56
C GLY A 18 -14.51 8.47 -9.14
N LYS A 19 -15.51 7.61 -8.83
CA LYS A 19 -16.86 8.03 -8.46
C LYS A 19 -16.84 9.00 -7.28
N ALA A 20 -17.54 10.14 -7.42
CA ALA A 20 -17.75 11.07 -6.32
C ALA A 20 -18.56 10.43 -5.19
N LEU A 21 -18.03 10.51 -3.98
CA LEU A 21 -18.62 10.07 -2.72
C LEU A 21 -19.12 11.32 -2.00
N LEU A 22 -20.43 11.49 -1.99
CA LEU A 22 -21.06 12.66 -1.39
C LEU A 22 -20.87 12.64 0.12
N PRO A 23 -20.76 13.81 0.77
CA PRO A 23 -20.80 13.90 2.23
C PRO A 23 -22.03 13.19 2.79
N GLY A 24 -21.86 12.36 3.82
CA GLY A 24 -22.93 11.57 4.43
C GLY A 24 -23.26 10.25 3.70
N SER A 25 -22.69 10.00 2.52
CA SER A 25 -22.80 8.69 1.87
C SER A 25 -21.88 7.66 2.54
N LEU A 26 -22.26 6.38 2.46
CA LEU A 26 -21.43 5.29 2.98
C LEU A 26 -20.14 5.15 2.16
N THR A 27 -19.01 5.28 2.84
CA THR A 27 -17.67 5.10 2.26
C THR A 27 -16.89 4.04 3.04
N TYR A 28 -15.91 3.44 2.37
CA TYR A 28 -15.05 2.40 2.95
C TYR A 28 -13.62 2.91 2.94
N VAL A 29 -12.98 2.92 4.10
CA VAL A 29 -11.57 3.29 4.25
C VAL A 29 -10.75 2.01 4.33
N THR A 30 -9.94 1.74 3.31
CA THR A 30 -9.05 0.58 3.28
C THR A 30 -7.62 1.03 3.59
N GLN A 31 -6.99 0.39 4.58
CA GLN A 31 -5.57 0.57 4.86
C GLN A 31 -4.80 -0.65 4.37
N ILE A 32 -3.82 -0.43 3.49
CA ILE A 32 -2.91 -1.48 3.01
C ILE A 32 -1.54 -1.16 3.59
N LYS A 33 -0.92 -2.15 4.24
CA LYS A 33 0.43 -2.07 4.78
C LYS A 33 1.28 -3.15 4.13
N ILE A 34 2.42 -2.76 3.59
CA ILE A 34 3.41 -3.64 2.98
C ILE A 34 4.65 -3.57 3.85
N PHE A 35 5.22 -4.73 4.16
CA PHE A 35 6.43 -4.87 4.95
C PHE A 35 7.41 -5.75 4.18
N ALA A 36 8.70 -5.45 4.27
CA ALA A 36 9.73 -6.40 3.86
C ALA A 36 9.61 -7.68 4.71
N GLY A 37 9.46 -8.81 4.02
CA GLY A 37 9.50 -10.12 4.65
C GLY A 37 10.93 -10.63 4.65
N PHE A 38 11.47 -10.92 5.83
CA PHE A 38 12.73 -11.64 5.99
C PHE A 38 12.42 -13.04 6.53
N ASP A 39 12.88 -14.07 5.82
CA ASP A 39 12.62 -15.49 6.13
C ASP A 39 13.63 -16.08 7.14
N GLY A 40 14.61 -15.28 7.58
CA GLY A 40 15.62 -15.69 8.54
C GLY A 40 16.86 -16.31 7.92
N ILE A 41 16.93 -16.44 6.59
CA ILE A 41 18.04 -17.10 5.90
C ILE A 41 18.90 -16.04 5.20
N LEU A 42 20.21 -16.07 5.50
CA LEU A 42 21.22 -15.33 4.76
C LEU A 42 22.14 -16.36 4.10
N LEU A 43 22.26 -16.28 2.78
CA LEU A 43 23.21 -17.10 2.03
C LEU A 43 24.59 -16.47 2.15
N GLU A 44 25.59 -17.25 2.52
CA GLU A 44 26.97 -16.77 2.51
C GLU A 44 27.41 -16.55 1.06
N PRO A 45 27.81 -15.32 0.69
CA PRO A 45 28.29 -15.03 -0.65
C PRO A 45 29.68 -15.65 -0.88
N GLU A 46 29.94 -16.11 -2.11
CA GLU A 46 31.25 -16.66 -2.50
C GLU A 46 32.39 -15.65 -2.34
N GLU A 47 32.08 -14.35 -2.49
CA GLU A 47 33.02 -13.23 -2.32
C GLU A 47 33.29 -12.86 -0.84
N GLY A 48 32.64 -13.56 0.10
CA GLY A 48 32.74 -13.29 1.54
C GLY A 48 31.79 -12.18 2.02
N VAL A 49 31.30 -12.33 3.25
CA VAL A 49 30.29 -11.46 3.86
C VAL A 49 30.74 -9.99 3.90
N ASP A 50 32.02 -9.74 4.13
CA ASP A 50 32.58 -8.38 4.24
C ASP A 50 32.45 -7.57 2.94
N GLN A 51 32.59 -8.22 1.79
CA GLN A 51 32.51 -7.55 0.49
C GLN A 51 31.06 -7.18 0.17
N GLN A 52 30.13 -8.09 0.42
CA GLN A 52 28.70 -7.86 0.24
C GLN A 52 28.17 -6.79 1.21
N LEU A 53 28.63 -6.79 2.46
CA LEU A 53 28.29 -5.75 3.44
C LEU A 53 28.78 -4.36 2.99
N LYS A 54 30.00 -4.26 2.47
CA LYS A 54 30.54 -2.99 1.94
C LYS A 54 29.73 -2.48 0.76
N GLN A 55 29.32 -3.37 -0.15
CA GLN A 55 28.48 -3.00 -1.30
C GLN A 55 27.11 -2.50 -0.84
N LEU A 56 26.48 -3.17 0.14
CA LEU A 56 25.20 -2.77 0.69
C LEU A 56 25.28 -1.39 1.38
N LEU A 57 26.32 -1.15 2.19
CA LEU A 57 26.53 0.15 2.83
C LEU A 57 26.67 1.27 1.80
N LYS A 58 27.43 1.04 0.74
CA LYS A 58 27.59 2.01 -0.35
C LYS A 58 26.26 2.31 -1.06
N GLN A 59 25.46 1.27 -1.34
CA GLN A 59 24.12 1.46 -1.92
C GLN A 59 23.21 2.28 -1.01
N VAL A 60 23.24 2.04 0.30
CA VAL A 60 22.47 2.81 1.28
C VAL A 60 22.91 4.27 1.34
N GLU A 61 24.22 4.53 1.31
CA GLU A 61 24.79 5.90 1.31
C GLU A 61 24.41 6.69 0.05
N GLU A 62 24.35 6.03 -1.11
CA GLU A 62 24.01 6.64 -2.40
C GLU A 62 22.48 6.78 -2.60
N SER A 63 21.68 6.09 -1.79
CA SER A 63 20.23 6.06 -1.92
C SER A 63 19.52 7.19 -1.17
N ASN A 64 18.38 7.62 -1.71
CA ASN A 64 17.51 8.56 -1.02
C ASN A 64 16.81 7.86 0.15
N PRO A 65 16.87 8.40 1.39
CA PRO A 65 16.21 7.81 2.56
C PRO A 65 14.73 7.48 2.36
N LYS A 66 14.00 8.28 1.55
CA LYS A 66 12.57 8.03 1.28
C LYS A 66 12.32 6.83 0.39
N ASP A 67 13.29 6.45 -0.43
CA ASP A 67 13.16 5.30 -1.32
C ASP A 67 13.54 4.03 -0.56
N LEU A 68 14.58 4.08 0.27
CA LEU A 68 14.91 3.02 1.23
C LEU A 68 13.75 2.71 2.19
N GLU A 69 13.05 3.74 2.67
CA GLU A 69 11.89 3.54 3.54
C GLU A 69 10.78 2.73 2.84
N LYS A 70 10.54 2.97 1.54
CA LYS A 70 9.52 2.25 0.77
C LYS A 70 9.87 0.78 0.54
N GLU A 71 11.15 0.44 0.52
CA GLU A 71 11.61 -0.95 0.38
C GLU A 71 11.32 -1.76 1.65
N VAL A 72 11.30 -1.11 2.83
CA VAL A 72 11.03 -1.75 4.12
C VAL A 72 9.54 -1.68 4.49
N TYR A 73 8.91 -0.51 4.30
CA TYR A 73 7.55 -0.27 4.74
C TYR A 73 6.81 0.70 3.81
N GLN A 74 5.58 0.31 3.45
CA GLN A 74 4.70 1.20 2.71
C GLN A 74 3.27 1.12 3.23
N LYS A 75 2.61 2.29 3.31
CA LYS A 75 1.21 2.40 3.75
C LYS A 75 0.38 3.17 2.75
N PHE A 76 -0.75 2.58 2.35
CA PHE A 76 -1.78 3.23 1.55
C PHE A 76 -3.07 3.44 2.34
N HIS A 77 -3.74 4.56 2.11
CA HIS A 77 -5.09 4.83 2.60
C HIS A 77 -5.99 5.08 1.40
N LEU A 78 -6.88 4.14 1.12
CA LEU A 78 -7.79 4.20 -0.01
C LEU A 78 -9.20 4.47 0.50
N ILE A 79 -9.92 5.34 -0.21
CA ILE A 79 -11.34 5.57 0.03
C ILE A 79 -12.09 4.94 -1.13
N LEU A 80 -12.99 4.01 -0.85
CA LEU A 80 -13.68 3.21 -1.86
C LEU A 80 -15.20 3.30 -1.70
N CYS A 81 -15.91 3.19 -2.82
CA CYS A 81 -17.33 2.86 -2.81
C CYS A 81 -17.54 1.37 -2.51
N LYS A 82 -18.76 0.98 -2.11
CA LYS A 82 -19.12 -0.42 -1.80
C LYS A 82 -18.67 -1.41 -2.89
N SER A 83 -19.02 -1.15 -4.15
CA SER A 83 -18.67 -2.07 -5.25
C SER A 83 -17.16 -2.22 -5.48
N CYS A 84 -16.38 -1.16 -5.28
CA CYS A 84 -14.91 -1.23 -5.39
C CYS A 84 -14.27 -1.93 -4.19
N ARG A 85 -14.85 -1.77 -2.99
CA ARG A 85 -14.46 -2.53 -1.81
C ARG A 85 -14.71 -4.01 -2.02
N ASP A 86 -15.92 -4.39 -2.46
CA ASP A 86 -16.31 -5.79 -2.66
C ASP A 86 -15.40 -6.48 -3.69
N ARG A 87 -15.04 -5.78 -4.79
CA ARG A 87 -14.06 -6.28 -5.77
C ARG A 87 -12.66 -6.47 -5.17
N LEU A 88 -12.18 -5.49 -4.40
CA LEU A 88 -10.86 -5.58 -3.76
C LEU A 88 -10.79 -6.75 -2.79
N VAL A 89 -11.83 -6.96 -1.98
CA VAL A 89 -11.91 -8.11 -1.07
C VAL A 89 -11.92 -9.42 -1.85
N GLY A 90 -12.72 -9.52 -2.92
CA GLY A 90 -12.76 -10.72 -3.75
C GLY A 90 -11.41 -11.05 -4.39
N GLU A 91 -10.66 -10.05 -4.85
CA GLU A 91 -9.29 -10.20 -5.40
C GLU A 91 -8.29 -10.69 -4.34
N ILE A 92 -8.42 -10.22 -3.09
CA ILE A 92 -7.53 -10.61 -1.98
C ILE A 92 -7.86 -12.02 -1.46
N GLU A 93 -9.14 -12.37 -1.35
CA GLU A 93 -9.58 -13.70 -0.90
C GLU A 93 -9.30 -14.79 -1.94
N HIS A 94 -9.22 -14.42 -3.22
CA HIS A 94 -9.01 -15.36 -4.33
C HIS A 94 -7.85 -14.90 -5.24
N PRO A 95 -6.61 -14.86 -4.72
CA PRO A 95 -5.47 -14.26 -5.43
C PRO A 95 -5.10 -15.01 -6.71
N TRP A 96 -5.44 -16.30 -6.81
CA TRP A 96 -5.22 -17.14 -7.98
C TRP A 96 -6.49 -17.39 -8.81
N GLY A 97 -7.60 -16.74 -8.47
CA GLY A 97 -8.86 -16.86 -9.21
C GLY A 97 -8.78 -16.17 -10.58
N ARG A 98 -9.44 -16.73 -11.61
CA ARG A 98 -9.51 -16.07 -12.93
C ARG A 98 -10.06 -14.65 -12.78
N PRO A 99 -9.43 -13.62 -13.37
CA PRO A 99 -10.00 -12.28 -13.38
C PRO A 99 -11.36 -12.31 -14.11
N GLY A 100 -12.45 -12.02 -13.41
CA GLY A 100 -13.72 -11.67 -14.06
C GLY A 100 -14.92 -12.62 -13.95
N ARG A 101 -15.08 -13.41 -12.89
CA ARG A 101 -16.40 -14.01 -12.56
C ARG A 101 -16.69 -13.99 -11.06
N PHE A 102 -17.00 -12.80 -10.54
CA PHE A 102 -17.82 -12.70 -9.33
C PHE A 102 -19.03 -11.82 -9.68
N ILE A 103 -20.02 -12.49 -10.28
CA ILE A 103 -21.40 -12.01 -10.38
C ILE A 103 -22.12 -12.70 -9.22
N HIS A 104 -22.57 -11.92 -8.23
CA HIS A 104 -23.69 -12.28 -7.38
C HIS A 104 -24.71 -11.15 -7.48
#